data_AF-A0A0J5GVL8-F1
#
_entry.id   AF-A0A0J5GVL8-F1
#
_cell.length_a   1.000
_cell.length_b   1.000
_cell.length_c   1.000
_cell.angle_alpha   90.00
_cell.angle_beta   90.00
_cell.angle_gamma   90.00
#
_symmetry.space_group_name_H-M   'P 1'
#
loop_
_entity.id
_entity.type
_entity.pdbx_description
1 polymer ?
#
loop_
_entity_poly.entity_id
_entity_poly.type
_entity_poly.pdbx_seq_one_letter_code
_entity_poly.pdbx_strand_id
1 'polypeptide(L)' 'MNKHFSFQPEQSVSTFKSFEMTREEKVAQIIVDSSVFQFHKNRLMNEIDRALGDGNRKKFQTLSSEYNNLLEQFAHIN' A
#
# COMPACT_ATOMS: atom_id res chain seq x y z
N MET A 1 24.52 26.71 -26.97
CA MET A 1 23.06 26.59 -26.79
C MET A 1 22.81 25.77 -25.53
N ASN A 2 22.52 26.42 -24.41
CA ASN A 2 22.29 25.77 -23.12
C ASN A 2 20.87 25.18 -23.11
N LYS A 3 20.76 23.85 -23.08
CA LYS A 3 19.48 23.15 -22.93
C LYS A 3 19.08 23.21 -21.45
N HIS A 4 18.14 24.09 -21.12
CA HIS A 4 17.51 24.10 -19.81
C HIS A 4 16.68 22.82 -19.66
N PHE A 5 17.14 21.89 -18.82
CA PHE A 5 16.32 20.81 -18.29
C PHE A 5 15.46 21.40 -17.16
N SER A 6 14.21 21.73 -17.46
CA SER A 6 13.21 22.03 -16.45
C SER A 6 12.77 20.72 -15.79
N PHE A 7 13.15 20.51 -14.53
CA PHE A 7 12.52 19.51 -13.68
C PHE A 7 11.05 19.93 -13.49
N GLN A 8 10.13 19.19 -14.09
CA GLN A 8 8.71 19.40 -13.86
C GLN A 8 8.35 18.92 -12.45
N PRO A 9 7.59 19.73 -11.69
CA PRO A 9 7.21 19.39 -10.33
C PRO A 9 6.26 18.19 -10.34
N GLU A 10 6.51 17.30 -9.39
CA GLU A 10 5.80 16.07 -9.04
C GLU A 10 4.40 15.93 -9.63
N GLN A 11 4.29 15.11 -10.68
CA GLN A 11 3.01 14.52 -11.04
C GLN A 11 2.62 13.54 -9.94
N SER A 12 1.72 14.00 -9.07
CA SER A 12 0.98 13.18 -8.11
C SER A 12 0.55 11.86 -8.74
N VAL A 13 0.95 10.75 -8.10
CA VAL A 13 0.74 9.33 -8.48
C VAL A 13 -0.73 8.90 -8.37
N SER A 14 -1.66 9.77 -8.76
CA SER A 14 -3.08 9.50 -8.69
C SER A 14 -3.65 9.69 -10.08
N THR A 15 -4.21 8.62 -10.63
CA THR A 15 -4.95 8.55 -11.91
C THR A 15 -4.16 8.15 -13.18
N PHE A 16 -3.34 7.09 -13.13
CA PHE A 16 -3.06 6.34 -14.37
C PHE A 16 -4.31 5.57 -14.77
N LYS A 17 -4.98 6.02 -15.84
CA LYS A 17 -6.08 5.27 -16.48
C LYS A 17 -5.55 3.90 -16.91
N SER A 18 -6.16 2.84 -16.40
CA SER A 18 -5.77 1.43 -16.59
C SER A 18 -5.70 0.92 -18.05
N PHE A 19 -6.05 1.76 -19.03
CA PHE A 19 -6.21 1.35 -20.42
C PHE A 19 -4.91 1.30 -21.25
N GLU A 20 -3.80 1.87 -20.79
CA GLU A 20 -2.53 1.88 -21.55
C GLU A 20 -1.28 1.58 -20.71
N MET A 21 -1.35 0.67 -19.74
CA MET A 21 -0.12 0.15 -19.12
C MET A 21 0.47 -0.98 -19.96
N THR A 22 1.76 -0.88 -20.25
CA THR A 22 2.59 -1.98 -20.78
C THR A 22 2.59 -3.15 -19.81
N ARG A 23 3.04 -4.32 -20.29
CA ARG A 23 3.12 -5.53 -19.46
C ARG A 23 4.07 -5.30 -18.28
N GLU A 24 5.19 -4.66 -18.55
CA GLU A 24 6.24 -4.35 -17.59
C GLU A 24 5.73 -3.40 -16.51
N GLU A 25 4.98 -2.36 -16.88
CA GLU A 25 4.36 -1.43 -15.92
C GLU A 25 3.33 -2.13 -15.04
N LYS A 26 2.51 -3.02 -15.60
CA LYS A 26 1.55 -3.82 -14.80
C LYS A 26 2.27 -4.71 -13.79
N VAL A 27 3.34 -5.36 -14.20
CA VAL A 27 4.16 -6.19 -13.31
C VAL A 27 4.81 -5.34 -12.22
N ALA A 28 5.36 -4.18 -12.58
CA ALA A 28 5.95 -3.25 -11.62
C ALA A 28 4.91 -2.78 -10.58
N GLN A 29 3.70 -2.43 -11.01
CA GLN A 29 2.61 -2.04 -10.11
C GLN A 29 2.23 -3.17 -9.15
N ILE A 30 2.11 -4.40 -9.64
CA ILE A 30 1.81 -5.57 -8.79
C ILE A 30 2.90 -5.80 -7.74
N ILE A 31 4.18 -5.65 -8.12
CA ILE A 31 5.31 -5.80 -7.19
C ILE A 31 5.27 -4.72 -6.11
N VAL A 32 5.03 -3.46 -6.50
CA VAL A 32 4.91 -2.34 -5.56
C VAL A 32 3.73 -2.56 -4.61
N ASP A 33 2.54 -2.86 -5.14
CA ASP A 33 1.34 -3.10 -4.35
C ASP A 33 1.54 -4.27 -3.39
N SER A 34 2.13 -5.37 -3.86
CA SER A 34 2.44 -6.53 -3.01
C SER A 34 3.41 -6.17 -1.89
N SER A 35 4.44 -5.37 -2.17
CA SER A 35 5.43 -4.97 -1.18
C SER A 35 4.82 -4.08 -0.10
N VAL A 36 4.01 -3.10 -0.52
CA VAL A 36 3.27 -2.20 0.38
C VAL A 36 2.29 -2.99 1.24
N PHE A 37 1.51 -3.88 0.63
CA PHE A 37 0.56 -4.73 1.33
C PHE A 37 1.24 -5.60 2.38
N GLN A 38 2.31 -6.33 2.02
CA GLN A 38 3.03 -7.20 2.96
C GLN A 38 3.62 -6.43 4.13
N PHE A 39 4.20 -5.25 3.88
CA PHE A 39 4.72 -4.40 4.95
C PHE A 39 3.63 -4.01 5.95
N HIS A 40 2.51 -3.46 5.47
CA HIS A 40 1.42 -3.02 6.34
C HIS A 40 0.73 -4.20 7.04
N LYS A 41 0.54 -5.32 6.34
CA LYS A 41 -0.01 -6.56 6.88
C LYS A 41 0.82 -7.04 8.07
N ASN A 42 2.13 -7.19 7.89
CA ASN A 42 3.03 -7.66 8.94
C ASN A 42 3.09 -6.69 10.12
N ARG A 43 3.11 -5.38 9.86
CA ARG A 43 3.05 -4.37 10.92
C ARG A 43 1.77 -4.50 11.76
N LEU A 44 0.61 -4.56 11.11
CA LEU A 44 -0.67 -4.68 11.80
C LEU A 44 -0.77 -5.98 12.59
N MET A 45 -0.34 -7.12 12.03
CA MET A 45 -0.33 -8.38 12.77
C MET A 45 0.53 -8.31 14.03
N ASN A 46 1.74 -7.76 13.93
CA ASN A 46 2.61 -7.56 15.10
C ASN A 46 2.00 -6.63 16.15
N GLU A 47 1.31 -5.57 15.74
CA GLU A 47 0.64 -4.65 16.66
C GLU A 47 -0.61 -5.27 17.31
N ILE A 48 -1.34 -6.12 16.57
CA ILE A 48 -2.46 -6.92 17.07
C ILE A 48 -1.97 -7.88 18.15
N ASP A 49 -0.90 -8.62 17.89
CA ASP A 49 -0.30 -9.55 18.86
C ASP A 49 0.14 -8.84 20.14
N ARG A 50 0.76 -7.65 20.00
CA ARG A 50 1.10 -6.80 21.16
C ARG A 50 -0.14 -6.35 21.93
N ALA A 51 -1.20 -5.91 21.24
CA ALA A 51 -2.44 -5.49 21.88
C ALA A 51 -3.12 -6.65 22.63
N LEU A 52 -3.03 -7.88 22.11
CA LEU A 52 -3.48 -9.09 22.80
C LEU A 52 -2.62 -9.38 24.04
N GLY A 53 -1.29 -9.29 23.92
CA GLY A 53 -0.36 -9.46 25.03
C GLY A 53 -0.58 -8.47 26.16
N ASP A 54 -0.91 -7.22 25.82
CA ASP A 54 -1.21 -6.15 26.79
C ASP A 54 -2.66 -6.23 27.35
N GLY A 55 -3.49 -7.16 26.88
CA GLY A 55 -4.91 -7.24 27.23
C GLY A 55 -5.74 -6.04 26.76
N ASN A 56 -5.23 -5.24 25.83
CA ASN A 56 -5.86 -4.01 25.36
C ASN A 56 -6.89 -4.30 24.27
N ARG A 57 -8.11 -4.69 24.71
CA ARG A 57 -9.22 -5.04 23.82
C ARG A 57 -9.61 -3.94 22.84
N LYS A 58 -9.59 -2.68 23.26
CA LYS A 58 -9.97 -1.55 22.38
C LYS A 58 -8.98 -1.42 21.23
N LYS A 59 -7.68 -1.45 21.55
CA LYS A 59 -6.61 -1.36 20.55
C LYS A 59 -6.63 -2.57 19.61
N PHE A 60 -6.86 -3.77 20.14
CA PHE A 60 -7.04 -4.97 19.33
C PHE A 60 -8.16 -4.80 18.30
N GLN A 61 -9.36 -4.37 18.73
CA GLN A 61 -10.50 -4.19 17.83
C GLN A 61 -10.23 -3.15 16.73
N THR A 62 -9.60 -2.03 17.07
CA THR A 62 -9.21 -1.00 16.09
C THR A 62 -8.23 -1.57 15.06
N LEU A 63 -7.16 -2.22 15.51
CA LEU A 63 -6.15 -2.78 14.62
C LEU A 63 -6.71 -3.92 13.75
N SER A 64 -7.62 -4.75 14.28
CA SER A 64 -8.31 -5.78 13.49
C SER A 64 -9.19 -5.17 12.40
N SER A 65 -9.87 -4.05 12.69
CA SER A 65 -10.64 -3.32 11.68
C SER A 65 -9.74 -2.74 10.60
N GLU A 66 -8.60 -2.14 10.98
CA GLU A 66 -7.61 -1.63 10.03
C GLU A 66 -7.03 -2.73 9.15
N TYR A 67 -6.76 -3.90 9.74
CA TYR A 67 -6.29 -5.08 9.00
C TYR A 67 -7.32 -5.55 7.96
N ASN A 68 -8.60 -5.63 8.33
CA ASN A 68 -9.65 -6.02 7.39
C ASN A 68 -9.81 -4.98 6.27
N ASN A 69 -9.78 -3.69 6.60
CA ASN A 69 -9.81 -2.63 5.59
C ASN A 69 -8.60 -2.71 4.64
N LEU A 70 -7.42 -3.08 5.15
CA LEU A 70 -6.24 -3.32 4.31
C LEU A 70 -6.46 -4.49 3.35
N LEU A 71 -7.07 -5.59 3.80
CA LEU A 71 -7.40 -6.73 2.93
C LEU A 71 -8.35 -6.33 1.80
N GLU A 72 -9.35 -5.49 2.10
CA GLU A 72 -10.30 -4.99 1.10
C GLU A 72 -9.63 -4.06 0.08
N GLN A 73 -8.77 -3.14 0.54
CA GLN A 73 -8.04 -2.21 -0.32
C GLN A 73 -7.11 -2.90 -1.32
N PHE A 74 -6.54 -4.04 -0.92
CA PHE A 74 -5.60 -4.82 -1.73
C PHE A 74 -6.23 -6.09 -2.30
N ALA A 75 -7.56 -6.19 -2.36
CA ALA A 75 -8.25 -7.35 -2.91
C ALA A 75 -7.91 -7.62 -4.39
N HIS A 76 -7.38 -6.63 -5.12
CA HIS A 76 -6.96 -6.78 -6.52
C HIS A 76 -5.63 -7.52 -6.71
N ILE A 77 -4.84 -7.70 -5.64
CA ILE A 77 -3.56 -8.45 -5.67
C ILE A 77 -3.62 -9.79 -4.92
N ASN A 78 -4.75 -10.11 -4.30
CA ASN A 78 -4.92 -11.26 -3.42
C ASN A 78 -5.61 -12.44 -4.12
#